data_AF-A0A382PV39-F1
#
_entry.id   AF-A0A382PV39-F1
#
_cell.length_a   1.000
_cell.length_b   1.000
_cell.length_c   1.000
_cell.angle_alpha   90.00
_cell.angle_beta   90.00
_cell.angle_gamma   90.00
#
_symmetry.space_group_name_H-M   'P 1'
#
loop_
_entity.id
_entity.type
_entity.pdbx_description
1 polymer ?
#
loop_
_entity_poly.entity_id
_entity_poly.type
_entity_poly.pdbx_seq_one_letter_code
_entity_poly.pdbx_strand_id
1 'polypeptide(L)' 'VEDTIVAIASPPGQGAIAILRVSGSESIPIAKRIFRPKKAQENWLPRVLVLGDIVNSSDEKIDQV' A
#
# COMPACT_ATOMS: atom_id res chain seq x y z
N VAL A 1 -12.79 -19.95 -3.06
CA VAL A 1 -11.63 -19.08 -3.37
C VAL A 1 -12.16 -17.67 -3.38
N GLU A 2 -11.65 -16.80 -2.53
CA GLU A 2 -12.11 -15.40 -2.43
C GLU A 2 -11.13 -14.49 -3.18
N ASP A 3 -11.68 -13.51 -3.89
CA ASP A 3 -10.88 -12.51 -4.61
C ASP A 3 -10.15 -11.58 -3.64
N THR A 4 -9.04 -10.99 -4.10
CA THR A 4 -8.40 -9.89 -3.38
C THR A 4 -9.06 -8.57 -3.74
N ILE A 5 -9.55 -7.85 -2.73
CA ILE A 5 -10.33 -6.62 -2.87
C ILE A 5 -9.57 -5.41 -2.34
N VAL A 6 -9.94 -4.22 -2.82
CA VAL A 6 -9.44 -2.94 -2.33
C VAL A 6 -10.58 -1.92 -2.22
N ALA A 7 -10.52 -1.05 -1.21
CA ALA A 7 -11.46 0.06 -1.06
C ALA A 7 -10.79 1.27 -0.39
N ILE A 8 -11.35 2.45 -0.65
CA ILE A 8 -11.10 3.65 0.17
C ILE A 8 -11.77 3.39 1.53
N ALA A 9 -10.97 3.45 2.59
CA ALA A 9 -11.37 3.17 3.98
C ALA A 9 -11.53 4.43 4.84
N SER A 10 -11.44 5.61 4.21
CA SER A 10 -11.68 6.92 4.83
C SER A 10 -12.84 7.66 4.13
N PRO A 11 -13.52 8.61 4.79
CA PRO A 11 -14.55 9.43 4.15
C PRO A 11 -14.04 10.22 2.93
N PRO A 12 -14.91 10.53 1.95
CA PRO A 12 -14.54 11.40 0.84
C PRO A 12 -14.39 12.85 1.30
N GLY A 13 -13.50 13.61 0.66
CA GLY A 13 -13.27 15.03 0.93
C GLY A 13 -11.79 15.35 1.09
N GLN A 14 -11.52 16.56 1.59
CA GLN A 14 -10.16 17.01 1.89
C GLN A 14 -9.79 16.67 3.33
N GLY A 15 -8.61 16.08 3.52
CA GLY A 15 -8.05 15.73 4.82
C GLY A 15 -6.55 15.55 4.72
N ALA A 16 -5.87 15.45 5.87
CA ALA A 16 -4.41 15.28 5.90
C ALA A 16 -3.97 13.88 5.44
N ILE A 17 -4.80 12.85 5.67
CA ILE A 17 -4.50 11.45 5.38
C ILE A 17 -5.77 10.77 4.84
N ALA A 18 -5.60 9.94 3.82
CA ALA A 18 -6.61 9.00 3.35
C ALA A 18 -6.08 7.56 3.49
N ILE A 19 -6.98 6.59 3.67
CA ILE A 19 -6.59 5.18 3.84
C ILE A 19 -7.17 4.37 2.70
N LEU A 20 -6.33 3.60 2.01
CA LEU A 20 -6.75 2.49 1.16
C LEU A 20 -6.49 1.17 1.89
N ARG A 21 -7.48 0.27 1.91
CA ARG A 21 -7.34 -1.06 2.51
C ARG A 21 -7.45 -2.12 1.44
N VAL A 22 -6.45 -3.00 1.36
CA VAL A 22 -6.44 -4.19 0.49
C VAL A 22 -6.59 -5.44 1.36
N SER A 23 -7.40 -6.41 0.94
CA SER A 23 -7.64 -7.65 1.69
C SER A 23 -7.78 -8.84 0.75
N GLY A 24 -7.21 -9.99 1.14
CA GLY A 24 -7.16 -11.21 0.33
C GLY A 24 -5.74 -11.78 0.23
N SER A 25 -5.61 -12.96 -0.36
CA SER A 25 -4.33 -13.68 -0.47
C SER A 25 -3.27 -12.89 -1.25
N GLU A 26 -3.68 -12.07 -2.22
CA GLU A 26 -2.77 -11.30 -3.08
C GLU A 26 -2.46 -9.90 -2.53
N SER A 27 -2.96 -9.53 -1.35
CA SER A 27 -2.78 -8.18 -0.79
C SER A 27 -1.29 -7.79 -0.62
N ILE A 28 -0.48 -8.67 -0.03
CA ILE A 28 0.97 -8.44 0.15
C ILE A 28 1.73 -8.52 -1.18
N PRO A 29 1.51 -9.52 -2.06
CA PRO A 29 2.09 -9.53 -3.41
C PRO A 29 1.82 -8.24 -4.21
N ILE A 30 0.58 -7.75 -4.21
CA ILE A 30 0.21 -6.50 -4.88
C ILE A 30 0.95 -5.32 -4.27
N ALA A 31 0.94 -5.20 -2.93
CA ALA A 31 1.64 -4.12 -2.23
C ALA A 31 3.15 -4.08 -2.57
N LYS A 32 3.83 -5.24 -2.59
CA LYS A 32 5.25 -5.34 -2.93
C LYS A 32 5.57 -4.88 -4.35
N ARG A 33 4.64 -4.98 -5.30
CA ARG A 33 4.84 -4.53 -6.68
C ARG A 33 4.86 -3.01 -6.79
N ILE A 34 4.00 -2.33 -6.04
CA ILE A 34 3.77 -0.88 -6.16
C ILE A 34 4.42 -0.04 -5.07
N PHE A 35 4.83 -0.63 -3.95
CA PHE A 35 5.44 0.08 -2.82
C PHE A 35 6.96 -0.07 -2.81
N ARG A 36 7.66 1.03 -2.50
CA ARG A 36 9.11 1.11 -2.35
C ARG A 36 9.43 1.60 -0.94
N PRO A 37 9.88 0.73 -0.01
CA PRO A 37 10.16 1.15 1.37
C PRO A 37 11.39 2.07 1.42
N LYS A 38 11.36 3.12 2.25
CA LYS A 38 12.51 4.03 2.47
C LYS A 38 13.69 3.37 3.16
N LYS A 39 13.40 2.38 4.01
CA LYS A 39 14.42 1.55 4.65
C LYS A 39 14.31 0.14 4.07
N ALA A 40 15.44 -0.42 3.66
CA ALA A 40 15.48 -1.80 3.22
C ALA A 40 14.87 -2.69 4.30
N GLN A 41 13.87 -3.47 3.91
CA GLN A 41 13.16 -4.35 4.82
C GLN A 41 13.07 -5.72 4.17
N GLU A 42 13.83 -6.66 4.73
CA GLU A 42 13.88 -8.05 4.25
C GLU A 42 12.53 -8.75 4.43
N ASN A 43 11.84 -8.46 5.54
CA ASN A 43 10.59 -9.11 5.92
C ASN A 43 9.48 -8.12 6.27
N TRP A 44 8.32 -8.25 5.61
CA TRP A 44 7.10 -7.51 5.96
C TRP A 44 6.42 -8.21 7.14
N LEU A 45 6.66 -7.70 8.34
CA LEU A 45 6.12 -8.27 9.58
C LEU A 45 4.68 -7.80 9.79
N PRO A 46 3.78 -8.67 10.31
CA PRO A 46 2.43 -8.25 10.70
C PRO A 46 2.46 -7.13 11.74
N ARG A 47 1.53 -6.16 11.62
CA ARG A 47 1.34 -5.04 12.56
C ARG A 47 2.54 -4.08 12.66
N VAL A 48 3.26 -3.89 11.56
CA VAL A 48 4.36 -2.92 11.46
C VAL A 48 4.01 -1.86 10.42
N LEU A 49 4.23 -0.60 10.78
CA LEU A 49 4.15 0.53 9.85
C LEU A 49 5.49 0.69 9.12
N VAL A 50 5.42 0.89 7.82
CA VAL A 50 6.60 1.05 6.96
C VAL A 50 6.40 2.30 6.13
N LEU A 51 7.34 3.24 6.22
CA LEU A 51 7.37 4.44 5.39
C LEU A 51 8.01 4.11 4.03
N GLY A 52 7.38 4.55 2.96
CA GLY A 52 7.84 4.34 1.60
C GLY A 52 7.16 5.25 0.59
N ASP A 53 7.35 4.93 -0.68
CA ASP A 53 6.66 5.60 -1.77
C ASP A 53 5.84 4.56 -2.57
N ILE A 54 4.65 4.95 -3.00
CA ILE A 54 3.89 4.21 -4.02
C ILE A 54 4.33 4.72 -5.39
N VAL A 55 4.59 3.79 -6.32
CA VAL A 55 5.04 4.10 -7.68
C VAL A 55 4.07 3.53 -8.73
N ASN A 56 4.06 4.15 -9.91
CA ASN A 56 3.32 3.66 -11.07
C ASN A 56 4.09 2.56 -11.82
N SER A 57 3.57 2.12 -12.97
CA SER A 57 4.20 1.09 -13.82
C SER A 57 5.53 1.51 -14.45
N SER A 58 5.81 2.82 -14.51
CA SER A 58 7.07 3.41 -15.00
C SER A 58 8.06 3.66 -13.86
N ASP A 59 7.78 3.18 -12.64
CA ASP A 59 8.54 3.42 -11.40
C ASP A 59 8.57 4.90 -10.96
N GLU A 60 7.66 5.73 -11.48
CA GLU A 60 7.51 7.12 -11.07
C GLU A 60 6.68 7.21 -9.78
N LYS A 61 7.12 8.05 -8.84
CA LYS A 61 6.44 8.25 -7.56
C LYS A 61 5.05 8.88 -7.76
N ILE A 62 4.03 8.22 -7.20
CA ILE A 62 2.67 8.73 -7.07
C ILE A 62 2.51 9.46 -5.74
N ASP A 63 2.88 8.81 -4.62
CA ASP A 63 2.70 9.36 -3.28
C ASP A 63 3.71 8.78 -2.27
N GLN A 64 3.88 9.45 -1.13
CA GLN A 64 4.58 8.91 0.04
C GLN A 64 3.56 8.37 1.04
N VAL A 65 3.75 7.12 1.48
CA VAL A 65 2.84 6.44 2.41
C VAL A 65 3.59 5.75 3.54
#